data_AF-A0A0F8AD74-F1
#
_entry.id   AF-A0A0F8AD74-F1
#
_cell.length_a   1.000
_cell.length_b   1.000
_cell.length_c   1.000
_cell.angle_alpha   90.00
_cell.angle_beta   90.00
_cell.angle_gamma   90.00
#
_symmetry.space_group_name_H-M   'P 1'
#
loop_
_entity.id
_entity.type
_entity.pdbx_description
1 polymer ?
#
loop_
_entity_poly.entity_id
_entity_poly.type
_entity_poly.pdbx_seq_one_letter_code
_entity_poly.pdbx_strand_id
1 'polypeptide(L)'
;HTPDNSFLGFVSEEAVKQEAREEELEADTYRKDRIAVVYGKQDYMWQGKSDYVEVISEVLETHATVYQTPGRASNLPGFIRNHGLLTQERFLRLLRRAKVFVGLGFPYEGPAPIEAIALGCVFLQPRFDPPHSSDNNNFYKGKPTTRQISSQHPYAETFMGKPHVWTVDVTNKTDVREAVRAILQDEVVIRKQALKLYLDVYRHTPSIL
;
A
#
# COMPACT_ATOMS: atom_id res chain seq x y z
N HIS A 1 14.52 8.27 -5.28
CA HIS A 1 15.03 6.90 -5.10
C HIS A 1 16.32 6.60 -5.90
N THR A 2 16.77 7.51 -6.77
CA THR A 2 18.08 7.42 -7.44
C THR A 2 18.82 8.72 -7.12
N PRO A 3 19.92 8.71 -6.34
CA PRO A 3 20.57 9.93 -5.87
C PRO A 3 21.17 10.75 -7.02
N ASP A 4 21.53 10.10 -8.12
CA ASP A 4 22.04 10.75 -9.33
C ASP A 4 20.95 11.49 -10.14
N ASN A 5 19.68 11.37 -9.75
CA ASN A 5 18.55 12.01 -10.41
C ASN A 5 17.85 13.01 -9.47
N SER A 6 17.29 14.08 -10.03
CA SER A 6 16.40 14.98 -9.30
C SER A 6 15.04 14.32 -9.02
N PHE A 7 14.49 14.53 -7.82
CA PHE A 7 13.16 14.04 -7.46
C PHE A 7 12.08 15.03 -7.92
N LEU A 8 11.20 14.61 -8.83
CA LEU A 8 10.06 15.41 -9.28
C LEU A 8 8.81 15.25 -8.41
N GLY A 9 8.58 14.05 -7.86
CA GLY A 9 7.41 13.73 -7.04
C GLY A 9 6.07 13.77 -7.81
N PHE A 10 4.96 13.77 -7.06
CA PHE A 10 3.58 13.95 -7.53
C PHE A 10 2.69 14.39 -6.35
N VAL A 11 1.61 15.13 -6.57
CA VAL A 11 0.69 15.54 -5.49
C VAL A 11 -0.59 14.69 -5.53
N SER A 12 -1.02 14.16 -4.39
CA SER A 12 -2.37 13.61 -4.22
C SER A 12 -3.37 14.71 -3.89
N GLU A 13 -4.41 14.86 -4.72
CA GLU A 13 -5.48 15.85 -4.53
C GLU A 13 -6.17 15.75 -3.17
N GLU A 14 -6.22 14.55 -2.58
CA GLU A 14 -6.92 14.34 -1.32
C GLU A 14 -6.11 14.77 -0.10
N ALA A 15 -4.78 14.69 -0.15
CA ALA A 15 -3.97 15.24 0.92
C ALA A 15 -4.14 16.76 1.04
N VAL A 16 -4.27 17.44 -0.10
CA VAL A 16 -4.58 18.89 -0.17
C VAL A 16 -5.95 19.19 0.43
N LYS A 17 -6.97 18.36 0.14
CA LYS A 17 -8.32 18.51 0.73
C LYS A 17 -8.38 18.12 2.20
N GLN A 18 -7.50 17.22 2.67
CA GLN A 18 -7.40 16.84 4.08
C GLN A 18 -6.71 17.93 4.90
N GLU A 19 -5.63 18.54 4.42
CA GLU A 19 -5.05 19.75 5.04
C GLU A 19 -6.13 20.81 5.29
N ALA A 20 -7.00 21.05 4.31
CA ALA A 20 -8.10 22.03 4.42
C ALA A 20 -9.25 21.60 5.35
N ARG A 21 -9.37 20.31 5.70
CA ARG A 21 -10.46 19.78 6.55
C ARG A 21 -10.03 19.50 7.99
N GLU A 22 -8.73 19.37 8.26
CA GLU A 22 -8.21 19.17 9.61
C GLU A 22 -8.36 20.42 10.50
N GLU A 23 -8.62 21.59 9.92
CA GLU A 23 -8.98 22.79 10.68
C GLU A 23 -10.40 22.71 11.30
N GLU A 24 -11.26 21.76 10.90
CA GLU A 24 -12.71 21.83 11.20
C GLU A 24 -13.38 20.65 11.94
N LEU A 25 -12.76 19.49 12.25
CA LEU A 25 -13.52 18.36 12.83
C LEU A 25 -12.88 17.64 14.04
N GLU A 26 -13.69 17.54 15.11
CA GLU A 26 -13.47 16.84 16.37
C GLU A 26 -13.40 15.31 16.24
N ALA A 27 -12.68 14.69 17.18
CA ALA A 27 -12.08 13.37 17.13
C ALA A 27 -13.00 12.13 17.19
N ASP A 28 -14.34 12.25 17.15
CA ASP A 28 -15.22 11.23 17.75
C ASP A 28 -15.95 10.27 16.78
N THR A 29 -15.61 10.21 15.48
CA THR A 29 -16.22 9.25 14.51
C THR A 29 -15.22 8.45 13.67
N TYR A 30 -13.96 8.35 14.09
CA TYR A 30 -12.85 8.03 13.19
C TYR A 30 -12.28 6.61 13.23
N ARG A 31 -13.01 5.62 13.77
CA ARG A 31 -12.52 4.25 13.80
C ARG A 31 -12.58 3.64 12.40
N LYS A 32 -11.43 3.16 11.90
CA LYS A 32 -11.36 2.43 10.64
C LYS A 32 -12.16 1.13 10.76
N ASP A 33 -12.79 0.72 9.66
CA ASP A 33 -13.41 -0.59 9.58
C ASP A 33 -12.31 -1.65 9.55
N ARG A 34 -12.63 -2.88 10.00
CA ARG A 34 -11.75 -4.05 9.89
C ARG A 34 -11.70 -4.58 8.45
N ILE A 35 -11.32 -3.70 7.53
CA ILE A 35 -11.23 -3.94 6.09
C ILE A 35 -9.76 -3.86 5.66
N ALA A 36 -9.32 -4.86 4.90
CA ALA A 36 -8.11 -4.84 4.10
C ALA A 36 -8.46 -4.58 2.63
N VAL A 37 -7.70 -3.74 1.93
CA VAL A 37 -7.85 -3.51 0.49
C VAL A 37 -6.57 -3.94 -0.21
N VAL A 38 -6.67 -4.88 -1.13
CA VAL A 38 -5.52 -5.45 -1.84
C VAL A 38 -5.11 -4.58 -3.03
N TYR A 39 -3.83 -4.28 -3.09
CA TYR A 39 -3.18 -3.55 -4.17
C TYR A 39 -2.80 -4.48 -5.32
N GLY A 40 -3.73 -4.63 -6.26
CA GLY A 40 -3.49 -5.34 -7.51
C GLY A 40 -4.76 -5.36 -8.35
N LYS A 41 -4.78 -4.62 -9.46
CA LYS A 41 -5.99 -4.43 -10.29
C LYS A 41 -6.15 -5.45 -11.42
N GLN A 42 -5.14 -6.28 -11.64
CA GLN A 42 -5.10 -7.25 -12.73
C GLN A 42 -4.92 -8.66 -12.16
N ASP A 43 -5.60 -9.62 -12.77
CA ASP A 43 -5.66 -11.02 -12.33
C ASP A 43 -4.26 -11.65 -12.17
N TYR A 44 -3.33 -11.39 -13.08
CA TYR A 44 -1.97 -11.93 -13.01
C TYR A 44 -1.20 -11.50 -11.75
N MET A 45 -1.54 -10.36 -11.14
CA MET A 45 -0.88 -9.86 -9.93
C MET A 45 -1.19 -10.73 -8.70
N TRP A 46 -2.27 -11.52 -8.78
CA TRP A 46 -2.74 -12.39 -7.70
C TRP A 46 -2.17 -13.82 -7.78
N GLN A 47 -1.47 -14.15 -8.85
CA GLN A 47 -0.90 -15.49 -9.05
C GLN A 47 0.09 -15.84 -7.92
N GLY A 48 -0.17 -16.97 -7.27
CA GLY A 48 0.63 -17.45 -6.14
C GLY A 48 0.51 -16.63 -4.86
N LYS A 49 -0.53 -15.80 -4.71
CA LYS A 49 -0.73 -14.94 -3.52
C LYS A 49 -1.86 -15.39 -2.59
N SER A 50 -2.59 -16.46 -2.94
CA SER A 50 -3.76 -16.93 -2.19
C SER A 50 -3.47 -17.16 -0.72
N ASP A 51 -2.44 -17.93 -0.39
CA ASP A 51 -2.03 -18.23 0.99
C ASP A 51 -1.68 -16.98 1.81
N TYR A 52 -1.02 -16.01 1.19
CA TYR A 52 -0.67 -14.75 1.85
C TYR A 52 -1.93 -13.93 2.18
N VAL A 53 -2.84 -13.81 1.23
CA VAL A 53 -4.08 -13.03 1.42
C VAL A 53 -5.09 -13.78 2.31
N GLU A 54 -5.06 -15.12 2.32
CA GLU A 54 -5.87 -15.95 3.21
C GLU A 54 -5.57 -15.64 4.68
N VAL A 55 -4.29 -15.56 5.06
CA VAL A 55 -3.87 -15.23 6.45
C VAL A 55 -4.43 -13.86 6.87
N ILE A 56 -4.48 -12.89 5.96
CA ILE A 56 -5.05 -11.56 6.23
C ILE A 56 -6.58 -11.67 6.41
N SER A 57 -7.22 -12.48 5.58
CA SER A 57 -8.68 -12.69 5.61
C SER A 57 -9.19 -13.35 6.89
N GLU A 58 -8.32 -14.06 7.63
CA GLU A 58 -8.65 -14.64 8.95
C GLU A 58 -9.13 -13.58 9.96
N VAL A 59 -8.72 -12.32 9.81
CA VAL A 59 -8.98 -11.24 10.78
C VAL A 59 -9.51 -9.93 10.19
N LEU A 60 -9.50 -9.79 8.86
CA LEU A 60 -9.96 -8.59 8.14
C LEU A 60 -10.86 -8.97 6.95
N GLU A 61 -11.99 -8.28 6.77
CA GLU A 61 -12.76 -8.39 5.51
C GLU A 61 -11.86 -7.91 4.36
N THR A 62 -11.59 -8.77 3.39
CA THR A 62 -10.57 -8.50 2.38
C THR A 62 -11.19 -8.14 1.03
N HIS A 63 -10.90 -6.94 0.56
CA HIS A 63 -11.48 -6.30 -0.60
C HIS A 63 -10.48 -6.21 -1.75
N ALA A 64 -10.97 -6.28 -2.99
CA ALA A 64 -10.18 -6.11 -4.21
C ALA A 64 -10.84 -5.14 -5.19
N THR A 65 -10.05 -4.58 -6.11
CA THR A 65 -10.53 -3.74 -7.23
C THR A 65 -10.02 -4.28 -8.57
N VAL A 66 -10.26 -5.57 -8.78
CA VAL A 66 -9.68 -6.32 -9.89
C VAL A 66 -10.62 -6.29 -11.09
N TYR A 67 -10.07 -5.98 -12.26
CA TYR A 67 -10.79 -6.12 -13.51
C TYR A 67 -11.15 -7.59 -13.77
N GLN A 68 -12.43 -7.85 -14.03
CA GLN A 68 -12.92 -9.16 -14.45
C GLN A 68 -13.34 -9.10 -15.91
N THR A 69 -12.76 -9.97 -16.72
CA THR A 69 -13.17 -10.14 -18.11
C THR A 69 -14.54 -10.81 -18.15
N PRO A 70 -15.56 -10.22 -18.82
CA PRO A 70 -16.87 -10.85 -18.94
C PRO A 70 -16.77 -12.27 -19.51
N GLY A 71 -17.47 -13.23 -18.89
CA GLY A 71 -17.49 -14.63 -19.33
C GLY A 71 -16.28 -15.46 -18.91
N ARG A 72 -15.28 -14.88 -18.22
CA ARG A 72 -14.14 -15.62 -17.67
C ARG A 72 -14.30 -15.83 -16.17
N ALA A 73 -13.99 -17.04 -15.69
CA ALA A 73 -13.93 -17.32 -14.26
C ALA A 73 -12.85 -16.46 -13.59
N SER A 74 -13.16 -15.94 -12.39
CA SER A 74 -12.24 -15.13 -11.59
C SER A 74 -11.20 -16.05 -10.94
N ASN A 75 -9.91 -15.71 -11.00
CA ASN A 75 -8.87 -16.44 -10.23
C ASN A 75 -8.71 -15.89 -8.80
N LEU A 76 -9.68 -15.10 -8.34
CA LEU A 76 -9.68 -14.57 -6.97
C LEU A 76 -10.22 -15.63 -6.01
N PRO A 77 -9.60 -15.81 -4.84
CA PRO A 77 -10.17 -16.66 -3.80
C PRO A 77 -11.60 -16.25 -3.42
N GLY A 78 -12.45 -17.21 -3.09
CA GLY A 78 -13.88 -16.97 -2.82
C GLY A 78 -14.18 -16.05 -1.63
N PHE A 79 -13.21 -15.88 -0.72
CA PHE A 79 -13.30 -14.95 0.41
C PHE A 79 -12.99 -13.49 0.05
N ILE A 80 -12.58 -13.21 -1.20
CA ILE A 80 -12.27 -11.86 -1.66
C ILE A 80 -13.53 -11.15 -2.14
N ARG A 81 -13.84 -10.02 -1.51
CA ARG A 81 -14.90 -9.12 -1.97
C ARG A 81 -14.37 -8.21 -3.09
N ASN A 82 -14.56 -8.63 -4.33
CA ASN A 82 -14.16 -7.82 -5.49
C ASN A 82 -15.20 -6.74 -5.82
N HIS A 83 -14.74 -5.49 -5.94
CA HIS A 83 -15.57 -4.32 -6.33
C HIS A 83 -15.48 -4.00 -7.82
N GLY A 84 -14.68 -4.75 -8.58
CA GLY A 84 -14.35 -4.42 -9.96
C GLY A 84 -13.48 -3.16 -10.05
N LEU A 85 -13.41 -2.57 -11.24
CA LEU A 85 -12.74 -1.28 -11.40
C LEU A 85 -13.60 -0.16 -10.81
N LEU A 86 -13.03 0.56 -9.85
CA LEU A 86 -13.66 1.72 -9.23
C LEU A 86 -13.14 3.02 -9.86
N THR A 87 -14.01 4.03 -9.89
CA THR A 87 -13.57 5.42 -10.10
C THR A 87 -12.66 5.86 -8.95
N GLN A 88 -11.81 6.86 -9.18
CA GLN A 88 -10.91 7.37 -8.15
C GLN A 88 -11.66 7.75 -6.88
N GLU A 89 -12.78 8.48 -7.00
CA GLU A 89 -13.60 8.86 -5.85
C GLU A 89 -14.11 7.66 -5.03
N ARG A 90 -14.61 6.61 -5.69
CA ARG A 90 -15.11 5.41 -5.02
C ARG A 90 -13.97 4.61 -4.37
N PHE A 91 -12.80 4.56 -5.02
CA PHE A 91 -11.62 3.92 -4.47
C PHE A 91 -11.14 4.65 -3.21
N LEU A 92 -11.08 5.99 -3.23
CA LEU A 92 -10.71 6.80 -2.08
C LEU A 92 -11.72 6.66 -0.92
N ARG A 93 -13.02 6.57 -1.21
CA ARG A 93 -14.06 6.28 -0.18
C ARG A 93 -13.83 4.92 0.47
N LEU A 94 -13.42 3.90 -0.30
CA LEU A 94 -13.06 2.60 0.24
C LEU A 94 -11.81 2.68 1.13
N LEU A 95 -10.75 3.37 0.69
CA LEU A 95 -9.52 3.55 1.48
C LEU A 95 -9.75 4.37 2.76
N ARG A 96 -10.64 5.36 2.76
CA ARG A 96 -11.00 6.10 3.99
C ARG A 96 -11.57 5.20 5.07
N ARG A 97 -12.23 4.10 4.70
CA ARG A 97 -12.77 3.10 5.63
C ARG A 97 -11.76 1.99 5.96
N ALA A 98 -10.90 1.64 5.01
CA ALA A 98 -9.93 0.57 5.15
C ALA A 98 -8.89 0.86 6.23
N LYS A 99 -8.50 -0.21 6.94
CA LYS A 99 -7.44 -0.19 7.94
C LYS A 99 -6.09 -0.58 7.34
N VAL A 100 -6.08 -1.57 6.45
CA VAL A 100 -4.84 -2.08 5.84
C VAL A 100 -4.93 -1.99 4.31
N PHE A 101 -3.87 -1.48 3.69
CA PHE A 101 -3.65 -1.57 2.26
C PHE A 101 -2.58 -2.63 2.01
N VAL A 102 -2.88 -3.65 1.21
CA VAL A 102 -2.09 -4.89 1.12
C VAL A 102 -1.37 -4.97 -0.22
N GLY A 103 -0.06 -4.83 -0.23
CA GLY A 103 0.79 -5.04 -1.38
C GLY A 103 0.95 -6.52 -1.74
N LEU A 104 0.88 -6.84 -3.04
CA LEU A 104 1.11 -8.20 -3.58
C LEU A 104 2.53 -8.43 -4.10
N GLY A 105 3.36 -7.39 -4.12
CA GLY A 105 4.73 -7.42 -4.65
C GLY A 105 4.85 -6.80 -6.05
N PHE A 106 3.73 -6.52 -6.71
CA PHE A 106 3.67 -5.78 -7.96
C PHE A 106 2.33 -5.02 -8.04
N PRO A 107 2.27 -3.80 -8.60
CA PRO A 107 3.36 -3.03 -9.21
C PRO A 107 4.34 -2.43 -8.18
N TYR A 108 5.56 -2.15 -8.64
CA TYR A 108 6.62 -1.52 -7.83
C TYR A 108 6.46 0.00 -7.77
N GLU A 109 6.72 0.59 -6.60
CA GLU A 109 6.86 2.05 -6.40
C GLU A 109 5.73 2.90 -7.01
N GLY A 110 4.51 2.37 -7.04
CA GLY A 110 3.33 3.09 -7.50
C GLY A 110 2.84 4.12 -6.47
N PRO A 111 1.99 5.07 -6.87
CA PRO A 111 1.50 6.12 -5.97
C PRO A 111 0.46 5.65 -4.93
N ALA A 112 -0.26 4.56 -5.22
CA ALA A 112 -1.43 4.14 -4.43
C ALA A 112 -1.11 3.82 -2.95
N PRO A 113 0.02 3.19 -2.59
CA PRO A 113 0.41 3.02 -1.19
C PRO A 113 0.55 4.35 -0.43
N ILE A 114 1.11 5.39 -1.07
CA ILE A 114 1.28 6.71 -0.45
C ILE A 114 -0.08 7.37 -0.19
N GLU A 115 -1.00 7.28 -1.16
CA GLU A 115 -2.38 7.77 -0.99
C GLU A 115 -3.13 7.01 0.11
N ALA A 116 -2.96 5.68 0.18
CA ALA A 116 -3.59 4.87 1.23
C ALA A 116 -3.08 5.26 2.62
N ILE A 117 -1.78 5.50 2.77
CA ILE A 117 -1.16 5.97 4.03
C ILE A 117 -1.72 7.33 4.41
N ALA A 118 -1.78 8.30 3.48
CA ALA A 118 -2.35 9.63 3.73
C ALA A 118 -3.80 9.55 4.23
N LEU A 119 -4.58 8.61 3.70
CA LEU A 119 -5.95 8.34 4.16
C LEU A 119 -6.03 7.55 5.48
N GLY A 120 -4.90 7.26 6.13
CA GLY A 120 -4.79 6.59 7.42
C GLY A 120 -4.83 5.06 7.35
N CYS A 121 -4.54 4.46 6.20
CA CYS A 121 -4.29 3.01 6.13
C CYS A 121 -2.87 2.70 6.57
N VAL A 122 -2.64 1.51 7.12
CA VAL A 122 -1.29 0.92 7.19
C VAL A 122 -1.01 0.18 5.89
N PHE A 123 0.15 0.40 5.29
CA PHE A 123 0.60 -0.34 4.11
C PHE A 123 1.38 -1.59 4.52
N LEU A 124 0.82 -2.77 4.28
CA LEU A 124 1.50 -4.05 4.44
C LEU A 124 2.09 -4.46 3.10
N GLN A 125 3.41 -4.61 3.00
CA GLN A 125 4.09 -4.88 1.74
C GLN A 125 5.03 -6.08 1.82
N PRO A 126 5.27 -6.78 0.70
CA PRO A 126 6.26 -7.85 0.66
C PRO A 126 7.70 -7.33 0.74
N ARG A 127 8.52 -8.04 1.51
CA ARG A 127 9.98 -8.05 1.42
C ARG A 127 10.43 -8.85 0.21
N PHE A 128 11.50 -8.43 -0.43
CA PHE A 128 12.19 -9.17 -1.48
C PHE A 128 13.57 -9.59 -0.98
N ASP A 129 13.73 -10.89 -0.80
CA ASP A 129 14.99 -11.52 -0.43
C ASP A 129 15.21 -12.76 -1.33
N PRO A 130 16.15 -12.70 -2.30
CA PRO A 130 17.04 -11.58 -2.58
C PRO A 130 16.29 -10.35 -3.14
N PRO A 131 16.84 -9.13 -2.98
CA PRO A 131 16.31 -7.93 -3.62
C PRO A 131 16.14 -8.08 -5.13
N HIS A 132 15.09 -7.51 -5.71
CA HIS A 132 14.88 -7.55 -7.16
C HIS A 132 15.74 -6.50 -7.88
N SER A 133 16.33 -6.88 -9.01
CA SER A 133 17.16 -6.00 -9.86
C SER A 133 17.00 -6.37 -11.34
N SER A 134 17.75 -5.68 -12.22
CA SER A 134 17.87 -6.02 -13.64
C SER A 134 18.34 -7.46 -13.90
N ASP A 135 19.03 -8.07 -12.94
CA ASP A 135 19.73 -9.34 -13.11
C ASP A 135 18.83 -10.54 -12.80
N ASN A 136 17.87 -10.37 -11.89
CA ASN A 136 17.03 -11.44 -11.37
C ASN A 136 15.51 -11.22 -11.57
N ASN A 137 15.09 -10.08 -12.13
CA ASN A 137 13.68 -9.76 -12.30
C ASN A 137 13.36 -9.25 -13.72
N ASN A 138 12.41 -9.92 -14.38
CA ASN A 138 12.02 -9.61 -15.76
C ASN A 138 11.50 -8.18 -15.94
N PHE A 139 10.84 -7.60 -14.94
CA PHE A 139 10.35 -6.22 -15.04
C PHE A 139 11.51 -5.21 -15.11
N TYR A 140 12.62 -5.47 -14.42
CA TYR A 140 13.77 -4.58 -14.37
C TYR A 140 14.80 -4.84 -15.47
N LYS A 141 14.68 -5.97 -16.19
CA LYS A 141 15.59 -6.34 -17.27
C LYS A 141 15.67 -5.24 -18.34
N GLY A 142 16.90 -4.84 -18.67
CA GLY A 142 17.18 -3.82 -19.69
C GLY A 142 16.90 -2.37 -19.26
N LYS A 143 16.43 -2.13 -18.03
CA LYS A 143 16.35 -0.75 -17.49
C LYS A 143 17.77 -0.21 -17.25
N PRO A 144 18.03 1.08 -17.51
CA PRO A 144 19.37 1.68 -17.37
C PRO A 144 19.70 1.98 -15.90
N THR A 145 19.65 0.96 -15.04
CA THR A 145 19.97 1.08 -13.61
C THR A 145 20.37 -0.28 -13.04
N THR A 146 21.36 -0.29 -12.15
CA THR A 146 21.79 -1.46 -11.37
C THR A 146 21.13 -1.51 -10.00
N ARG A 147 20.17 -0.62 -9.73
CA ARG A 147 19.52 -0.51 -8.42
C ARG A 147 18.80 -1.81 -8.08
N GLN A 148 18.98 -2.23 -6.83
CA GLN A 148 18.25 -3.34 -6.24
C GLN A 148 17.13 -2.80 -5.35
N ILE A 149 15.97 -3.47 -5.35
CA ILE A 149 14.82 -3.10 -4.52
C ILE A 149 14.49 -4.21 -3.53
N SER A 150 14.51 -3.88 -2.24
CA SER A 150 14.32 -4.80 -1.10
C SER A 150 12.86 -5.06 -0.74
N SER A 151 11.92 -4.32 -1.32
CA SER A 151 10.48 -4.43 -1.04
C SER A 151 9.66 -3.84 -2.19
N GLN A 152 8.34 -4.01 -2.15
CA GLN A 152 7.45 -3.49 -3.21
C GLN A 152 7.54 -1.96 -3.37
N HIS A 153 7.71 -1.23 -2.28
CA HIS A 153 7.82 0.23 -2.28
C HIS A 153 8.95 0.69 -1.34
N PRO A 154 10.24 0.58 -1.75
CA PRO A 154 11.39 0.88 -0.89
C PRO A 154 11.39 2.30 -0.34
N TYR A 155 10.86 3.27 -1.09
CA TYR A 155 10.69 4.63 -0.57
C TYR A 155 9.76 4.69 0.65
N ALA A 156 8.65 3.95 0.64
CA ALA A 156 7.71 3.93 1.76
C ALA A 156 8.33 3.17 2.95
N GLU A 157 9.08 2.10 2.66
CA GLU A 157 9.87 1.41 3.68
C GLU A 157 10.88 2.33 4.39
N THR A 158 11.73 3.03 3.63
CA THR A 158 12.82 3.83 4.19
C THR A 158 12.34 5.11 4.86
N PHE A 159 11.41 5.84 4.24
CA PHE A 159 11.06 7.19 4.68
C PHE A 159 9.77 7.25 5.51
N MET A 160 8.96 6.18 5.52
CA MET A 160 7.76 6.11 6.35
C MET A 160 7.90 5.04 7.43
N GLY A 161 8.26 3.82 7.05
CA GLY A 161 8.50 2.73 7.99
C GLY A 161 7.33 2.46 8.94
N LYS A 162 7.59 1.73 10.03
CA LYS A 162 6.57 1.49 11.06
C LYS A 162 6.27 2.80 11.83
N PRO A 163 5.00 3.02 12.24
CA PRO A 163 3.87 2.09 12.18
C PRO A 163 3.09 2.10 10.85
N HIS A 164 3.38 3.01 9.92
CA HIS A 164 2.61 3.24 8.69
C HIS A 164 2.86 2.22 7.59
N VAL A 165 4.05 1.62 7.58
CA VAL A 165 4.51 0.65 6.59
C VAL A 165 5.09 -0.56 7.31
N TRP A 166 4.55 -1.72 7.01
CA TRP A 166 5.01 -3.01 7.50
C TRP A 166 5.54 -3.83 6.32
N THR A 167 6.85 -4.07 6.30
CA THR A 167 7.48 -4.98 5.34
C THR A 167 7.55 -6.37 5.95
N VAL A 168 7.00 -7.38 5.26
CA VAL A 168 6.92 -8.77 5.74
C VAL A 168 7.41 -9.78 4.72
N ASP A 169 7.90 -10.92 5.18
CA ASP A 169 8.07 -12.10 4.34
C ASP A 169 6.72 -12.77 4.09
N VAL A 170 6.18 -12.59 2.89
CA VAL A 170 4.87 -13.13 2.51
C VAL A 170 4.84 -14.65 2.40
N THR A 171 5.99 -15.33 2.36
CA THR A 171 6.05 -16.80 2.40
C THR A 171 5.97 -17.33 3.83
N ASN A 172 6.28 -16.49 4.82
CA ASN A 172 6.18 -16.81 6.24
C ASN A 172 4.81 -16.39 6.79
N LYS A 173 3.87 -17.34 6.84
CA LYS A 173 2.51 -17.12 7.37
C LYS A 173 2.50 -16.56 8.81
N THR A 174 3.50 -16.89 9.62
CA THR A 174 3.60 -16.37 10.99
C THR A 174 3.94 -14.89 11.00
N ASP A 175 4.94 -14.47 10.21
CA ASP A 175 5.35 -13.06 10.08
C ASP A 175 4.16 -12.18 9.62
N VAL A 176 3.43 -12.64 8.60
CA VAL A 176 2.21 -11.95 8.12
C VAL A 176 1.17 -11.83 9.22
N ARG A 177 0.89 -12.92 9.95
CA ARG A 177 -0.14 -12.94 11.01
C ARG A 177 0.22 -12.03 12.19
N GLU A 178 1.48 -12.04 12.60
CA GLU A 178 1.97 -11.19 13.69
C GLU A 178 1.93 -9.71 13.29
N ALA A 179 2.34 -9.38 12.07
CA ALA A 179 2.23 -8.03 11.53
C ALA A 179 0.78 -7.53 11.51
N VAL A 180 -0.16 -8.30 10.97
CA VAL A 180 -1.58 -7.89 10.91
C VAL A 180 -2.16 -7.74 12.32
N ARG A 181 -1.83 -8.62 13.27
CA ARG A 181 -2.28 -8.50 14.67
C ARG A 181 -1.73 -7.24 15.33
N ALA A 182 -0.47 -6.91 15.13
CA ALA A 182 0.12 -5.68 15.67
C ALA A 182 -0.54 -4.43 15.08
N ILE A 183 -0.77 -4.40 13.75
CA ILE A 183 -1.50 -3.32 13.09
C ILE A 183 -2.91 -3.12 13.68
N LEU A 184 -3.57 -4.21 14.05
CA LEU A 184 -4.90 -4.13 14.65
C LEU A 184 -4.92 -3.48 16.04
N GLN A 185 -3.79 -3.44 16.75
CA GLN A 185 -3.67 -2.90 18.11
C GLN A 185 -3.39 -1.38 18.16
N ASP A 186 -2.72 -0.79 17.14
CA ASP A 186 -2.15 0.58 17.19
C ASP A 186 -3.06 1.72 16.64
N GLU A 187 -4.39 1.58 16.72
CA GLU A 187 -5.35 2.29 15.86
C GLU A 187 -5.41 3.84 15.99
N VAL A 188 -5.03 4.43 17.14
CA VAL A 188 -5.25 5.87 17.43
C VAL A 188 -4.08 6.78 17.02
N VAL A 189 -2.84 6.27 17.01
CA VAL A 189 -1.63 7.09 16.82
C VAL A 189 -1.31 7.34 15.34
N ILE A 190 -1.66 6.37 14.49
CA ILE A 190 -1.19 6.30 13.10
C ILE A 190 -1.71 7.47 12.24
N ARG A 191 -2.96 7.92 12.44
CA ARG A 191 -3.61 8.87 11.53
C ARG A 191 -3.08 10.30 11.63
N LYS A 192 -2.84 10.84 12.83
CA LYS A 192 -2.25 12.18 13.00
C LYS A 192 -0.81 12.24 12.45
N GLN A 193 -0.09 11.13 12.56
CA GLN A 193 1.27 11.05 12.05
C GLN A 193 1.30 10.87 10.52
N ALA A 194 0.32 10.16 9.94
CA ALA A 194 0.31 9.86 8.51
C ALA A 194 0.18 11.12 7.63
N LEU A 195 -0.68 12.07 7.99
CA LEU A 195 -0.80 13.32 7.22
C LEU A 195 0.46 14.18 7.37
N LYS A 196 0.95 14.37 8.60
CA LYS A 196 2.21 15.09 8.82
C LYS A 196 3.36 14.47 8.02
N LEU A 197 3.49 13.15 8.06
CA LEU A 197 4.54 12.42 7.36
C LEU A 197 4.40 12.54 5.83
N TYR A 198 3.18 12.46 5.30
CA TYR A 198 2.90 12.73 3.89
C TYR A 198 3.39 14.14 3.55
N LEU A 199 3.01 15.16 4.33
CA LEU A 199 3.42 16.54 4.07
C LEU A 199 4.92 16.77 4.22
N ASP A 200 5.58 16.15 5.19
CA ASP A 200 7.02 16.25 5.40
C ASP A 200 7.79 15.58 4.24
N VAL A 201 7.31 14.44 3.75
CA VAL A 201 7.82 13.76 2.54
C VAL A 201 7.77 14.67 1.30
N TYR A 202 6.73 15.50 1.18
CA TYR A 202 6.57 16.43 0.05
C TYR A 202 7.22 17.80 0.27
N ARG A 203 7.43 18.23 1.51
CA ARG A 203 8.11 19.50 1.85
C ARG A 203 9.62 19.37 1.97
N HIS A 204 10.17 18.17 2.10
CA HIS A 204 11.62 17.93 2.16
C HIS A 204 12.11 17.11 0.96
N THR A 205 11.97 17.70 -0.23
CA THR A 205 13.01 17.55 -1.25
C THR A 205 14.21 18.38 -0.81
N PRO A 206 15.41 17.81 -0.63
CA PRO A 206 16.60 18.64 -0.52
C PRO A 206 16.76 19.36 -1.85
N SER A 207 16.66 20.69 -1.83
CA SER A 207 17.24 21.54 -2.84
C SER A 207 18.74 21.28 -2.83
N ILE A 208 19.22 20.42 -3.72
CA ILE A 208 20.65 20.35 -4.03
C ILE A 208 20.90 21.54 -4.96
N LEU A 209 21.30 22.66 -4.37
CA LEU A 209 22.14 23.67 -5.03
C LEU A 209 23.54 23.10 -5.23
#